data_AF-A0A8H4NEK0-F1
#
_entry.id   AF-A0A8H4NEK0-F1
#
_cell.length_a   1.000
_cell.length_b   1.000
_cell.length_c   1.000
_cell.angle_alpha   90.00
_cell.angle_beta   90.00
_cell.angle_gamma   90.00
#
_symmetry.space_group_name_H-M   'P 1'
#
loop_
_entity.id
_entity.type
_entity.pdbx_description
1 polymer ?
#
loop_
_entity_poly.entity_id
_entity_poly.type
_entity_poly.pdbx_seq_one_letter_code
_entity_poly.pdbx_strand_id
1 'polypeptide(L)'
;MSDVAMLSAVDIVPALHCSISSLFESGRYSDMIVRCSDGTDYHVHKSVVYTQCKLFANAADGSFQESSGLVTLANDPPAAIRALLQHLYGIEYTEDPDTALVVHHARVYTIGEIYQVPELKTLAAARFREAASFVRVNYEDLAQAIKEIYESTPTGDRTLRDAARDVVMEKLDELISDDAFMHTLEEVGAFAMLLSRALWEKMNKMKEKMQEMVAKGKITPHFECPGCFSHEVIHGHEAFKPKKIVECPSCGSAYTWKTWKERVVREE
;
A
#
# COMPACT_ATOMS: atom_id res chain seq x y z
N MET A 1 -17.43 20.04 -54.37
CA MET A 1 -16.71 20.61 -53.22
C MET A 1 -16.94 19.65 -52.07
N SER A 2 -16.01 18.74 -51.85
CA SER A 2 -16.05 17.75 -50.78
C SER A 2 -15.38 18.37 -49.56
N ASP A 3 -16.18 18.76 -48.58
CA ASP A 3 -15.71 19.17 -47.26
C ASP A 3 -15.17 17.94 -46.52
N VAL A 4 -13.87 17.68 -46.71
CA VAL A 4 -13.11 16.86 -45.77
C VAL A 4 -12.88 17.76 -44.56
N ALA A 5 -13.76 17.66 -43.57
CA ALA A 5 -13.55 18.27 -42.27
C ALA A 5 -12.19 17.77 -41.73
N MET A 6 -11.21 18.67 -41.69
CA MET A 6 -9.94 18.43 -41.03
C MET A 6 -10.23 18.23 -39.54
N LEU A 7 -10.24 16.97 -39.10
CA LEU A 7 -10.12 16.62 -37.69
C LEU A 7 -8.89 17.36 -37.16
N SER A 8 -9.11 18.29 -36.23
CA SER A 8 -8.01 18.95 -35.54
C SER A 8 -7.21 17.89 -34.77
N ALA A 9 -5.91 18.09 -34.57
CA ALA A 9 -5.08 17.12 -33.82
C ALA A 9 -5.63 16.82 -32.40
N VAL A 10 -6.50 17.68 -31.88
CA VAL A 10 -7.18 17.55 -30.57
C VAL A 10 -8.22 16.41 -30.57
N ASP A 11 -8.82 16.09 -31.70
CA ASP A 11 -9.93 15.11 -31.79
C ASP A 11 -9.47 13.70 -32.22
N ILE A 12 -8.23 13.57 -32.71
CA ILE A 12 -7.70 12.31 -33.27
C ILE A 12 -7.32 11.32 -32.15
N VAL A 13 -6.65 11.81 -31.09
CA VAL A 13 -6.17 10.93 -30.00
C VAL A 13 -7.33 10.26 -29.25
N PRO A 14 -8.40 10.99 -28.83
CA PRO A 14 -9.56 10.35 -28.21
C PRO A 14 -10.27 9.37 -29.14
N ALA A 15 -10.44 9.71 -30.43
CA ALA A 15 -11.07 8.82 -31.40
C ALA A 15 -10.28 7.50 -31.60
N LEU A 16 -8.95 7.60 -31.65
CA LEU A 16 -8.08 6.42 -31.74
C LEU A 16 -8.12 5.60 -30.45
N HIS A 17 -8.11 6.23 -29.29
CA HIS A 17 -8.24 5.56 -27.99
C HIS A 17 -9.57 4.79 -27.89
N CYS A 18 -10.70 5.41 -28.25
CA CYS A 18 -12.00 4.72 -28.28
C CYS A 18 -12.00 3.55 -29.26
N SER A 19 -11.40 3.73 -30.44
CA SER A 19 -11.28 2.67 -31.44
C SER A 19 -10.48 1.48 -30.90
N ILE A 20 -9.30 1.71 -30.31
CA ILE A 20 -8.48 0.67 -29.70
C ILE A 20 -9.22 0.00 -28.55
N SER A 21 -9.80 0.76 -27.63
CA SER A 21 -10.56 0.23 -26.49
C SER A 21 -11.68 -0.73 -26.94
N SER A 22 -12.43 -0.36 -27.98
CA SER A 22 -13.52 -1.21 -28.51
C SER A 22 -13.06 -2.55 -29.11
N LEU A 23 -11.77 -2.66 -29.50
CA LEU A 23 -11.22 -3.91 -30.04
C LEU A 23 -11.09 -4.98 -28.96
N PHE A 24 -10.89 -4.60 -27.69
CA PHE A 24 -10.81 -5.56 -26.59
C PHE A 24 -12.13 -6.29 -26.38
N GLU A 25 -13.24 -5.55 -26.29
CA GLU A 25 -14.57 -6.14 -26.05
C GLU A 25 -15.10 -6.91 -27.27
N SER A 26 -14.85 -6.39 -28.48
CA SER A 26 -15.37 -7.01 -29.69
C SER A 26 -14.54 -8.18 -30.21
N GLY A 27 -13.25 -8.26 -29.86
CA GLY A 27 -12.30 -9.25 -30.36
C GLY A 27 -12.08 -9.20 -31.89
N ARG A 28 -12.62 -8.19 -32.59
CA ARG A 28 -12.57 -8.13 -34.05
C ARG A 28 -11.15 -7.92 -34.54
N TYR A 29 -10.73 -8.76 -35.48
CA TYR A 29 -9.38 -8.75 -36.08
C TYR A 29 -8.28 -9.26 -35.13
N SER A 30 -8.65 -9.95 -34.05
CA SER A 30 -7.68 -10.60 -33.16
C SER A 30 -6.84 -11.62 -33.91
N ASP A 31 -5.55 -11.65 -33.63
CA ASP A 31 -4.55 -12.57 -34.17
C ASP A 31 -3.84 -13.38 -33.06
N MET A 32 -4.36 -13.28 -31.82
CA MET A 32 -3.90 -14.00 -30.65
C MET A 32 -5.06 -14.29 -29.68
N ILE A 33 -4.97 -15.38 -28.93
CA ILE A 33 -5.86 -15.78 -27.86
C ILE A 33 -5.03 -15.90 -26.58
N VAL A 34 -5.50 -15.26 -25.51
CA VAL A 34 -4.99 -15.46 -24.15
C VAL A 34 -6.02 -16.29 -23.39
N ARG A 35 -5.63 -17.49 -22.96
CA ARG A 35 -6.47 -18.41 -22.18
C ARG A 35 -6.10 -18.36 -20.71
N CYS A 36 -7.06 -18.03 -19.87
CA CYS A 36 -6.92 -18.02 -18.41
C CYS A 36 -7.02 -19.42 -17.80
N SER A 37 -6.65 -19.53 -16.52
CA SER A 37 -6.68 -20.75 -15.72
C SER A 37 -8.08 -21.35 -15.53
N ASP A 38 -9.13 -20.54 -15.62
CA ASP A 38 -10.54 -20.94 -15.58
C ASP A 38 -11.10 -21.37 -16.94
N GLY A 39 -10.28 -21.33 -17.99
CA GLY A 39 -10.68 -21.63 -19.37
C GLY A 39 -11.29 -20.45 -20.14
N THR A 40 -11.37 -19.26 -19.54
CA THR A 40 -11.80 -18.04 -20.22
C THR A 40 -10.80 -17.65 -21.31
N ASP A 41 -11.30 -17.38 -22.52
CA ASP A 41 -10.50 -16.94 -23.66
C ASP A 41 -10.70 -15.46 -23.96
N TYR A 42 -9.59 -14.73 -24.10
CA TYR A 42 -9.57 -13.36 -24.60
C TYR A 42 -8.98 -13.31 -26.00
N HIS A 43 -9.80 -12.87 -26.96
CA HIS A 43 -9.38 -12.59 -28.34
C HIS A 43 -8.68 -11.23 -28.39
N VAL A 44 -7.36 -11.24 -28.57
CA VAL A 44 -6.51 -10.05 -28.47
C VAL A 44 -5.63 -9.85 -29.69
N HIS A 45 -5.02 -8.67 -29.78
CA HIS A 45 -4.23 -8.20 -30.91
C HIS A 45 -2.76 -8.14 -30.51
N LYS A 46 -1.91 -8.86 -31.23
CA LYS A 46 -0.45 -8.86 -31.03
C LYS A 46 0.12 -7.44 -31.08
N SER A 47 -0.36 -6.62 -32.02
CA SER A 47 0.07 -5.23 -32.17
C SER A 47 -0.19 -4.37 -30.93
N VAL A 48 -1.25 -4.65 -30.17
CA VAL A 48 -1.55 -3.96 -28.90
C VAL A 48 -0.77 -4.60 -27.76
N VAL A 49 -0.85 -5.93 -27.62
CA VAL A 49 -0.27 -6.63 -26.46
C VAL A 49 1.26 -6.55 -26.44
N TYR A 50 1.93 -6.81 -27.57
CA TYR A 50 3.40 -6.81 -27.62
C TYR A 50 4.01 -5.41 -27.51
N THR A 51 3.31 -4.36 -27.96
CA THR A 51 3.82 -2.98 -27.82
C THR A 51 3.70 -2.47 -26.39
N GLN A 52 2.75 -2.99 -25.61
CA GLN A 52 2.45 -2.53 -24.26
C GLN A 52 3.01 -3.45 -23.16
N CYS A 53 3.40 -4.69 -23.48
CA CYS A 53 3.95 -5.64 -22.52
C CYS A 53 5.18 -6.36 -23.07
N LYS A 54 6.35 -6.04 -22.50
CA LYS A 54 7.64 -6.60 -22.93
C LYS A 54 7.73 -8.10 -22.73
N LEU A 55 7.08 -8.66 -21.70
CA LEU A 55 7.10 -10.10 -21.45
C LEU A 55 6.46 -10.86 -22.61
N PHE A 56 5.28 -10.42 -23.08
CA PHE A 56 4.62 -11.01 -24.25
C PHE A 56 5.41 -10.79 -25.54
N ALA A 57 6.00 -9.61 -25.73
CA ALA A 57 6.85 -9.35 -26.90
C ALA A 57 8.06 -10.29 -26.96
N ASN A 58 8.78 -10.44 -25.84
CA ASN A 58 9.95 -11.31 -25.75
C ASN A 58 9.60 -12.80 -25.94
N ALA A 59 8.43 -13.23 -25.46
CA ALA A 59 7.94 -14.59 -25.68
C ALA A 59 7.70 -14.89 -27.16
N ALA A 60 7.22 -13.89 -27.92
CA ALA A 60 6.98 -13.99 -29.35
C ALA A 60 8.27 -13.91 -30.20
N ASP A 61 9.26 -13.12 -29.77
CA ASP A 61 10.55 -12.95 -30.46
C ASP A 61 11.57 -14.07 -30.16
N GLY A 62 11.41 -14.74 -29.01
CA GLY A 62 12.20 -15.91 -28.64
C GLY A 62 11.87 -17.12 -29.51
N SER A 63 12.76 -18.12 -29.55
CA SER A 63 12.51 -19.42 -30.21
C SER A 63 11.43 -20.27 -29.50
N PHE A 64 10.55 -19.65 -28.74
CA PHE A 64 9.39 -20.27 -28.13
C PHE A 64 8.31 -20.40 -29.20
N GLN A 65 7.82 -21.63 -29.36
CA GLN A 65 7.01 -22.05 -30.50
C GLN A 65 5.54 -21.56 -30.36
N GLU A 66 5.32 -20.25 -30.22
CA GLU A 66 3.97 -19.63 -30.19
C GLU A 66 3.46 -19.29 -31.60
N SER A 67 3.78 -20.13 -32.58
CA SER A 67 3.26 -20.03 -33.94
C SER A 67 1.75 -20.31 -34.04
N SER A 68 1.09 -20.71 -32.95
CA SER A 68 -0.33 -21.05 -32.89
C SER A 68 -1.23 -19.86 -32.54
N GLY A 69 -0.68 -18.73 -32.08
CA GLY A 69 -1.46 -17.59 -31.61
C GLY A 69 -2.26 -17.87 -30.33
N LEU A 70 -1.94 -18.91 -29.56
CA LEU A 70 -2.58 -19.21 -28.26
C LEU A 70 -1.53 -19.14 -27.14
N VAL A 71 -1.79 -18.31 -26.14
CA VAL A 71 -1.00 -18.18 -24.92
C VAL A 71 -1.84 -18.63 -23.74
N THR A 72 -1.36 -19.60 -22.94
CA THR A 72 -2.08 -20.12 -21.77
C THR A 72 -1.45 -19.64 -20.48
N LEU A 73 -2.23 -18.97 -19.63
CA LEU A 73 -1.82 -18.41 -18.35
C LEU A 73 -2.42 -19.22 -17.19
N ALA A 74 -1.92 -20.45 -17.03
CA ALA A 74 -2.55 -21.47 -16.18
C ALA A 74 -2.43 -21.21 -14.66
N ASN A 75 -1.51 -20.34 -14.23
CA ASN A 75 -1.24 -20.08 -12.82
C ASN A 75 -1.65 -18.67 -12.37
N ASP A 76 -2.13 -17.84 -13.29
CA ASP A 76 -2.47 -16.45 -13.00
C ASP A 76 -3.97 -16.29 -12.67
N PRO A 77 -4.34 -15.38 -11.74
CA PRO A 77 -5.74 -15.13 -11.42
C PRO A 77 -6.50 -14.52 -12.62
N PRO A 78 -7.60 -15.14 -13.09
CA PRO A 78 -8.31 -14.69 -14.30
C PRO A 78 -8.75 -13.22 -14.26
N ALA A 79 -9.24 -12.76 -13.10
CA ALA A 79 -9.64 -11.37 -12.90
C ALA A 79 -8.46 -10.38 -13.02
N ALA A 80 -7.28 -10.76 -12.54
CA ALA A 80 -6.09 -9.92 -12.64
C ALA A 80 -5.52 -9.91 -14.07
N ILE A 81 -5.63 -11.02 -14.80
CA ILE A 81 -5.33 -11.07 -16.25
C ILE A 81 -6.30 -10.20 -17.05
N ARG A 82 -7.59 -10.23 -16.75
CA ARG A 82 -8.57 -9.32 -17.37
C ARG A 82 -8.15 -7.86 -17.15
N ALA A 83 -7.75 -7.51 -15.93
CA ALA A 83 -7.32 -6.16 -15.59
C ALA A 83 -6.04 -5.76 -16.35
N LEU A 84 -5.06 -6.67 -16.47
CA LEU A 84 -3.89 -6.47 -17.31
C LEU A 84 -4.30 -6.17 -18.75
N LEU A 85 -5.11 -7.04 -19.36
CA LEU A 85 -5.51 -6.87 -20.76
C LEU A 85 -6.32 -5.58 -20.97
N GLN A 86 -7.27 -5.25 -20.11
CA GLN A 86 -7.99 -3.97 -20.16
C GLN A 86 -7.00 -2.79 -20.16
N HIS A 87 -6.02 -2.82 -19.27
CA HIS A 87 -5.00 -1.76 -19.19
C HIS A 87 -4.16 -1.64 -20.47
N LEU A 88 -3.76 -2.76 -21.10
CA LEU A 88 -3.00 -2.71 -22.38
C LEU A 88 -3.80 -2.05 -23.52
N TYR A 89 -5.12 -2.10 -23.47
CA TYR A 89 -6.01 -1.43 -24.44
C TYR A 89 -6.38 0.01 -24.03
N GLY A 90 -5.79 0.52 -22.93
CA GLY A 90 -6.09 1.85 -22.41
C GLY A 90 -7.44 1.95 -21.69
N ILE A 91 -8.02 0.82 -21.29
CA ILE A 91 -9.29 0.75 -20.57
C ILE A 91 -9.00 0.78 -19.07
N GLU A 92 -9.79 1.53 -18.30
CA GLU A 92 -9.77 1.39 -16.85
C GLU A 92 -10.21 -0.01 -16.46
N TYR A 93 -9.35 -0.75 -15.77
CA TYR A 93 -9.70 -2.11 -15.42
C TYR A 93 -10.86 -2.16 -14.42
N THR A 94 -11.68 -3.18 -14.56
CA THR A 94 -12.85 -3.44 -13.73
C THR A 94 -12.49 -4.31 -12.54
N GLU A 95 -13.15 -4.06 -11.42
CA GLU A 95 -13.05 -4.89 -10.22
C GLU A 95 -13.75 -6.24 -10.43
N ASP A 96 -13.30 -7.25 -9.69
CA ASP A 96 -13.92 -8.56 -9.66
C ASP A 96 -15.00 -8.60 -8.57
N PRO A 97 -16.29 -8.80 -8.91
CA PRO A 97 -17.37 -8.80 -7.92
C PRO A 97 -17.25 -9.94 -6.89
N ASP A 98 -16.52 -11.00 -7.22
CA ASP A 98 -16.37 -12.18 -6.36
C ASP A 98 -15.10 -12.12 -5.48
N THR A 99 -14.27 -11.09 -5.63
CA THR A 99 -13.03 -10.91 -4.85
C THR A 99 -13.06 -9.59 -4.08
N ALA A 100 -12.71 -9.61 -2.80
CA ALA A 100 -12.55 -8.40 -2.01
C ALA A 100 -11.58 -7.41 -2.68
N LEU A 101 -11.94 -6.11 -2.73
CA LEU A 101 -11.21 -5.10 -3.50
C LEU A 101 -9.71 -5.04 -3.17
N VAL A 102 -9.35 -5.13 -1.89
CA VAL A 102 -7.96 -5.14 -1.43
C VAL A 102 -7.19 -6.36 -1.95
N VAL A 103 -7.82 -7.53 -2.00
CA VAL A 103 -7.23 -8.76 -2.57
C VAL A 103 -7.12 -8.63 -4.08
N HIS A 104 -8.18 -8.15 -4.75
CA HIS A 104 -8.18 -7.95 -6.20
C HIS A 104 -7.05 -7.01 -6.63
N HIS A 105 -6.91 -5.84 -6.00
CA HIS A 105 -5.84 -4.90 -6.34
C HIS A 105 -4.44 -5.41 -6.00
N ALA A 106 -4.28 -6.22 -4.94
CA ALA A 106 -3.01 -6.90 -4.68
C ALA A 106 -2.64 -7.87 -5.81
N ARG A 107 -3.61 -8.66 -6.31
CA ARG A 107 -3.39 -9.56 -7.45
C ARG A 107 -3.08 -8.81 -8.75
N VAL A 108 -3.79 -7.72 -9.03
CA VAL A 108 -3.51 -6.88 -10.21
C VAL A 108 -2.11 -6.28 -10.13
N TYR A 109 -1.68 -5.84 -8.94
CA TYR A 109 -0.32 -5.36 -8.72
C TYR A 109 0.73 -6.44 -9.03
N THR A 110 0.53 -7.66 -8.52
CA THR A 110 1.39 -8.83 -8.78
C THR A 110 1.49 -9.12 -10.28
N ILE A 111 0.36 -9.12 -10.99
CA ILE A 111 0.35 -9.30 -12.45
C ILE A 111 1.08 -8.14 -13.16
N GLY A 112 0.91 -6.90 -12.71
CA GLY A 112 1.69 -5.77 -13.22
C GLY A 112 3.21 -5.95 -13.03
N GLU A 113 3.64 -6.59 -11.95
CA GLU A 113 5.05 -6.95 -11.72
C GLU A 113 5.52 -8.09 -12.63
N ILE A 114 4.78 -9.21 -12.66
CA ILE A 114 5.14 -10.39 -13.47
C ILE A 114 5.25 -10.03 -14.95
N TYR A 115 4.29 -9.27 -15.47
CA TYR A 115 4.20 -8.88 -16.87
C TYR A 115 4.96 -7.58 -17.19
N GLN A 116 5.64 -7.00 -16.20
CA GLN A 116 6.47 -5.80 -16.32
C GLN A 116 5.71 -4.62 -16.93
N VAL A 117 4.56 -4.28 -16.34
CA VAL A 117 3.71 -3.13 -16.69
C VAL A 117 3.68 -2.16 -15.49
N PRO A 118 4.67 -1.25 -15.36
CA PRO A 118 4.81 -0.38 -14.18
C PRO A 118 3.62 0.55 -13.93
N GLU A 119 2.94 1.00 -14.98
CA GLU A 119 1.77 1.86 -14.92
C GLU A 119 0.60 1.13 -14.26
N LEU A 120 0.39 -0.15 -14.60
CA LEU A 120 -0.61 -1.01 -13.95
C LEU A 120 -0.29 -1.23 -12.48
N LYS A 121 0.98 -1.47 -12.12
CA LYS A 121 1.40 -1.58 -10.73
C LYS A 121 1.07 -0.31 -9.94
N THR A 122 1.40 0.84 -10.51
CA THR A 122 1.17 2.13 -9.86
C THR A 122 -0.32 2.37 -9.63
N LEU A 123 -1.15 2.10 -10.64
CA LEU A 123 -2.59 2.20 -10.54
C LEU A 123 -3.18 1.23 -9.50
N ALA A 124 -2.76 -0.03 -9.52
CA ALA A 124 -3.22 -1.05 -8.58
C ALA A 124 -2.82 -0.71 -7.14
N ALA A 125 -1.62 -0.18 -6.90
CA ALA A 125 -1.22 0.27 -5.57
C ALA A 125 -2.04 1.47 -5.07
N ALA A 126 -2.39 2.40 -5.96
CA ALA A 126 -3.25 3.53 -5.61
C ALA A 126 -4.66 3.06 -5.22
N ARG A 127 -5.28 2.20 -6.05
CA ARG A 127 -6.61 1.64 -5.78
C ARG A 127 -6.62 0.72 -4.56
N PHE A 128 -5.55 -0.06 -4.33
CA PHE A 128 -5.37 -0.83 -3.10
C PHE A 128 -5.41 0.08 -1.87
N ARG A 129 -4.65 1.18 -1.87
CA ARG A 129 -4.63 2.12 -0.74
C ARG A 129 -6.00 2.71 -0.49
N GLU A 130 -6.70 3.13 -1.53
CA GLU A 130 -8.06 3.67 -1.41
C GLU A 130 -9.04 2.65 -0.80
N ALA A 131 -9.06 1.43 -1.34
CA ALA A 131 -9.91 0.36 -0.82
C ALA A 131 -9.57 0.00 0.63
N ALA A 132 -8.27 -0.07 0.96
CA ALA A 132 -7.80 -0.46 2.27
C ALA A 132 -7.98 0.64 3.34
N SER A 133 -7.97 1.93 2.95
CA SER A 133 -8.24 3.05 3.85
C SER A 133 -9.74 3.21 4.18
N PHE A 134 -10.65 2.49 3.50
CA PHE A 134 -12.08 2.59 3.77
C PHE A 134 -12.43 2.18 5.22
N VAL A 135 -13.39 2.88 5.83
CA VAL A 135 -13.75 2.66 7.26
C VAL A 135 -14.26 1.23 7.52
N ARG A 136 -14.94 0.62 6.53
CA ARG A 136 -15.55 -0.70 6.64
C ARG A 136 -14.77 -1.80 5.93
N VAL A 137 -13.46 -1.62 5.70
CA VAL A 137 -12.64 -2.70 5.14
C VAL A 137 -12.69 -3.91 6.08
N ASN A 138 -12.87 -5.10 5.52
CA ASN A 138 -12.79 -6.34 6.28
C ASN A 138 -11.31 -6.66 6.57
N TYR A 139 -10.98 -6.92 7.83
CA TYR A 139 -9.60 -7.18 8.27
C TYR A 139 -9.08 -8.56 7.87
N GLU A 140 -9.96 -9.55 7.69
CA GLU A 140 -9.58 -10.85 7.11
C GLU A 140 -9.17 -10.70 5.64
N ASP A 141 -9.90 -9.91 4.86
CA ASP A 141 -9.57 -9.63 3.45
C ASP A 141 -8.27 -8.81 3.34
N LEU A 142 -8.06 -7.84 4.25
CA LEU A 142 -6.82 -7.07 4.31
C LEU A 142 -5.62 -7.95 4.68
N ALA A 143 -5.80 -8.85 5.66
CA ALA A 143 -4.82 -9.86 6.04
C ALA A 143 -4.44 -10.76 4.87
N GLN A 144 -5.44 -11.31 4.17
CA GLN A 144 -5.24 -12.14 2.99
C GLN A 144 -4.50 -11.37 1.89
N ALA A 145 -4.85 -10.11 1.64
CA ALA A 145 -4.15 -9.29 0.64
C ALA A 145 -2.66 -9.08 1.03
N ILE A 146 -2.37 -8.81 2.31
CA ILE A 146 -0.99 -8.67 2.81
C ILE A 146 -0.20 -9.96 2.59
N LYS A 147 -0.80 -11.13 2.87
CA LYS A 147 -0.17 -12.43 2.62
C LYS A 147 0.19 -12.59 1.14
N GLU A 148 -0.76 -12.34 0.25
CA GLU A 148 -0.55 -12.43 -1.21
C GLU A 148 0.55 -11.49 -1.70
N ILE A 149 0.61 -10.26 -1.17
CA ILE A 149 1.67 -9.28 -1.48
C ILE A 149 3.05 -9.85 -1.17
N TYR A 150 3.23 -10.47 0.00
CA TYR A 150 4.53 -10.96 0.43
C TYR A 150 4.93 -12.28 -0.22
N GLU A 151 3.96 -13.12 -0.61
CA GLU A 151 4.20 -14.39 -1.31
C GLU A 151 4.50 -14.19 -2.80
N SER A 152 3.92 -13.16 -3.42
CA SER A 152 3.92 -13.02 -4.89
C SER A 152 4.80 -11.89 -5.43
N THR A 153 5.40 -11.06 -4.56
CA THR A 153 6.30 -9.97 -4.98
C THR A 153 7.74 -10.19 -4.51
N PRO A 154 8.76 -9.79 -5.29
CA PRO A 154 10.14 -9.80 -4.84
C PRO A 154 10.35 -8.98 -3.55
N THR A 155 11.32 -9.37 -2.72
CA THR A 155 11.61 -8.66 -1.45
C THR A 155 12.02 -7.20 -1.63
N GLY A 156 12.56 -6.84 -2.80
CA GLY A 156 12.91 -5.47 -3.17
C GLY A 156 11.71 -4.60 -3.58
N ASP A 157 10.55 -5.21 -3.88
CA ASP A 157 9.35 -4.46 -4.24
C ASP A 157 8.68 -3.89 -2.98
N ARG A 158 8.84 -2.58 -2.83
CA ARG A 158 8.39 -1.86 -1.64
C ARG A 158 7.07 -1.12 -1.80
N THR A 159 6.60 -0.86 -3.01
CA THR A 159 5.49 0.10 -3.20
C THR A 159 4.21 -0.37 -2.51
N LEU A 160 3.80 -1.60 -2.77
CA LEU A 160 2.58 -2.15 -2.18
C LEU A 160 2.77 -2.55 -0.72
N ARG A 161 3.98 -3.00 -0.33
CA ARG A 161 4.34 -3.30 1.07
C ARG A 161 4.30 -2.04 1.95
N ASP A 162 4.83 -0.93 1.44
CA ASP A 162 4.79 0.37 2.11
C ASP A 162 3.35 0.90 2.19
N ALA A 163 2.55 0.75 1.13
CA ALA A 163 1.13 1.11 1.15
C ALA A 163 0.34 0.31 2.20
N ALA A 164 0.52 -1.01 2.25
CA ALA A 164 -0.12 -1.86 3.27
C ALA A 164 0.31 -1.48 4.70
N ARG A 165 1.62 -1.24 4.91
CA ARG A 165 2.13 -0.74 6.20
C ARG A 165 1.45 0.57 6.60
N ASP A 166 1.36 1.53 5.69
CA ASP A 166 0.83 2.86 6.00
C ASP A 166 -0.64 2.78 6.42
N VAL A 167 -1.46 2.01 5.68
CA VAL A 167 -2.87 1.76 6.02
C VAL A 167 -3.01 1.08 7.39
N VAL A 168 -2.21 0.04 7.65
CA VAL A 168 -2.24 -0.67 8.93
C VAL A 168 -1.81 0.25 10.09
N MET A 169 -0.83 1.12 9.87
CA MET A 169 -0.39 2.11 10.86
C MET A 169 -1.45 3.16 11.19
N GLU A 170 -2.36 3.45 10.27
CA GLU A 170 -3.52 4.33 10.47
C GLU A 170 -4.63 3.64 11.28
N LYS A 171 -4.80 2.33 11.10
CA LYS A 171 -5.86 1.51 11.73
C LYS A 171 -5.38 0.65 12.90
N LEU A 172 -4.15 0.87 13.36
CA LEU A 172 -3.47 -0.04 14.29
C LEU A 172 -4.24 -0.28 15.59
N ASP A 173 -4.87 0.76 16.13
CA ASP A 173 -5.59 0.69 17.41
C ASP A 173 -6.76 -0.32 17.36
N GLU A 174 -7.36 -0.50 16.17
CA GLU A 174 -8.41 -1.50 15.93
C GLU A 174 -7.81 -2.87 15.60
N LEU A 175 -6.82 -2.89 14.70
CA LEU A 175 -6.21 -4.12 14.17
C LEU A 175 -5.43 -4.94 15.22
N ILE A 176 -4.86 -4.29 16.24
CA ILE A 176 -4.09 -5.00 17.28
C ILE A 176 -4.98 -5.89 18.17
N SER A 177 -6.30 -5.65 18.17
CA SER A 177 -7.27 -6.44 18.93
C SER A 177 -7.96 -7.50 18.06
N ASP A 178 -7.60 -7.60 16.77
CA ASP A 178 -8.19 -8.55 15.83
C ASP A 178 -7.31 -9.80 15.69
N ASP A 179 -7.84 -10.95 16.13
CA ASP A 179 -7.09 -12.21 16.17
C ASP A 179 -6.66 -12.70 14.77
N ALA A 180 -7.51 -12.49 13.75
CA ALA A 180 -7.21 -12.90 12.37
C ALA A 180 -6.04 -12.09 11.78
N PHE A 181 -6.04 -10.78 12.03
CA PHE A 181 -4.95 -9.92 11.64
C PHE A 181 -3.67 -10.23 12.41
N MET A 182 -3.76 -10.51 13.71
CA MET A 182 -2.61 -10.92 14.52
C MET A 182 -1.99 -12.22 14.02
N HIS A 183 -2.80 -13.20 13.61
CA HIS A 183 -2.30 -14.43 12.98
C HIS A 183 -1.54 -14.15 11.67
N THR A 184 -1.99 -13.17 10.89
CA THR A 184 -1.28 -12.74 9.67
C THR A 184 0.08 -12.13 9.97
N LEU A 185 0.23 -11.39 11.08
CA LEU A 185 1.53 -10.88 11.51
C LEU A 185 2.50 -12.03 11.89
N GLU A 186 1.99 -13.13 12.42
CA GLU A 186 2.79 -14.32 12.72
C GLU A 186 3.23 -15.03 11.43
N GLU A 187 2.31 -15.25 10.49
CA GLU A 187 2.61 -15.92 9.21
C GLU A 187 3.54 -15.07 8.33
N VAL A 188 3.30 -13.76 8.28
CA VAL A 188 4.04 -12.81 7.45
C VAL A 188 5.05 -12.04 8.32
N GLY A 189 6.01 -12.76 8.91
CA GLY A 189 7.00 -12.16 9.81
C GLY A 189 7.79 -10.99 9.22
N ALA A 190 8.00 -10.97 7.89
CA ALA A 190 8.59 -9.84 7.19
C ALA A 190 7.73 -8.56 7.27
N PHE A 191 6.40 -8.70 7.24
CA PHE A 191 5.48 -7.60 7.46
C PHE A 191 5.48 -7.15 8.92
N ALA A 192 5.50 -8.08 9.88
CA ALA A 192 5.60 -7.75 11.30
C ALA A 192 6.89 -6.96 11.62
N MET A 193 8.02 -7.31 11.00
CA MET A 193 9.27 -6.53 11.12
C MET A 193 9.12 -5.12 10.54
N LEU A 194 8.50 -4.98 9.37
CA LEU A 194 8.26 -3.69 8.73
C LEU A 194 7.36 -2.80 9.62
N LEU A 195 6.30 -3.36 10.18
CA LEU A 195 5.37 -2.68 11.07
C LEU A 195 6.06 -2.27 12.38
N SER A 196 6.82 -3.17 13.00
CA SER A 196 7.57 -2.91 14.24
C SER A 196 8.54 -1.73 14.08
N ARG A 197 9.23 -1.65 12.95
CA ARG A 197 10.11 -0.52 12.63
C ARG A 197 9.33 0.79 12.50
N ALA A 198 8.18 0.76 11.80
CA ALA A 198 7.33 1.93 11.63
C ALA A 198 6.78 2.46 12.97
N LEU A 199 6.41 1.56 13.88
CA LEU A 199 5.98 1.90 15.24
C LEU A 199 7.09 2.58 16.03
N TRP A 200 8.28 2.01 16.00
CA TRP A 200 9.43 2.60 16.67
C TRP A 200 9.74 4.01 16.13
N GLU A 201 9.69 4.21 14.81
CA GLU A 201 9.88 5.52 14.18
C GLU A 201 8.78 6.52 14.58
N LYS A 202 7.51 6.07 14.64
CA LYS A 202 6.36 6.89 15.10
C LYS A 202 6.53 7.31 16.56
N MET A 203 6.91 6.38 17.45
CA MET A 203 7.15 6.64 18.87
C MET A 203 8.29 7.63 19.10
N ASN A 204 9.40 7.50 18.36
CA ASN A 204 10.53 8.43 18.47
C ASN A 204 10.16 9.84 18.00
N LYS A 205 9.48 9.98 16.85
CA LYS A 205 8.98 11.27 16.37
C LYS A 205 8.04 11.94 17.38
N MET A 206 7.19 11.15 18.04
CA MET A 206 6.29 11.66 19.07
C MET A 206 7.06 12.15 20.30
N LYS A 207 8.07 11.39 20.74
CA LYS A 207 8.96 11.77 21.85
C LYS A 207 9.74 13.04 21.55
N GLU A 208 10.31 13.18 20.36
CA GLU A 208 11.03 14.38 19.92
C GLU A 208 10.12 15.61 19.89
N LYS A 209 8.91 15.48 19.33
CA LYS A 209 7.91 16.56 19.34
C LYS A 209 7.53 16.97 20.76
N MET A 210 7.33 16.01 21.66
CA MET A 210 7.03 16.31 23.07
C MET A 210 8.19 17.05 23.73
N GLN A 211 9.43 16.62 23.50
CA GLN A 211 10.62 17.30 24.01
C GLN A 211 10.75 18.72 23.46
N GLU A 212 10.47 18.94 22.17
CA GLU A 212 10.47 20.26 21.54
C GLU A 212 9.37 21.18 22.12
N MET A 213 8.16 20.66 22.34
CA MET A 213 7.07 21.43 22.95
C MET A 213 7.41 21.86 24.38
N VAL A 214 8.01 20.97 25.17
CA VAL A 214 8.48 21.31 26.52
C VAL A 214 9.63 22.32 26.46
N ALA A 215 10.59 22.16 25.55
CA ALA A 215 11.70 23.10 25.39
C ALA A 215 11.24 24.51 24.98
N LYS A 216 10.14 24.61 24.20
CA LYS A 216 9.52 25.89 23.81
C LYS A 216 8.51 26.42 24.85
N GLY A 217 8.37 25.77 26.01
CA GLY A 217 7.42 26.16 27.06
C GLY A 217 5.95 26.04 26.66
N LYS A 218 5.63 25.27 25.59
CA LYS A 218 4.25 25.05 25.13
C LYS A 218 3.51 24.00 25.95
N ILE A 219 4.25 23.11 26.61
CA ILE A 219 3.74 22.14 27.57
C ILE A 219 4.60 22.25 28.81
N THR A 220 3.98 22.47 29.97
CA THR A 220 4.63 22.47 31.28
C THR A 220 4.11 21.27 32.06
N PRO A 221 4.79 20.12 32.02
CA PRO A 221 4.32 18.95 32.73
C PRO A 221 4.40 19.20 34.25
N HIS A 222 3.30 18.90 34.93
CA HIS A 222 3.22 18.91 36.39
C HIS A 222 3.61 17.53 36.92
N PHE A 223 4.31 17.49 38.05
CA PHE A 223 4.76 16.26 38.68
C PHE A 223 4.46 16.27 40.17
N GLU A 224 4.13 15.10 40.71
CA GLU A 224 3.93 14.95 42.14
C GLU A 224 5.23 14.55 42.85
N CYS A 225 5.63 15.33 43.86
CA CYS A 225 6.81 15.03 44.66
C CYS A 225 6.65 13.72 45.44
N PRO A 226 7.63 12.78 45.38
CA PRO A 226 7.54 11.53 46.13
C PRO A 226 7.52 11.64 47.65
N GLY A 227 8.09 12.71 48.21
CA GLY A 227 8.23 12.88 49.64
C GLY A 227 7.10 13.67 50.29
N CYS A 228 6.68 14.76 49.64
CA CYS A 228 5.68 15.68 50.21
C CYS A 228 4.39 15.79 49.40
N PHE A 229 4.26 15.05 48.28
CA PHE A 229 3.07 15.02 47.43
C PHE A 229 2.66 16.38 46.83
N SER A 230 3.53 17.38 46.85
CA SER A 230 3.27 18.66 46.19
C SER A 230 3.30 18.49 44.66
N HIS A 231 2.46 19.24 43.96
CA HIS A 231 2.46 19.30 42.49
C HIS A 231 3.38 20.41 42.02
N GLU A 232 4.44 20.02 41.32
CA GLU A 232 5.55 20.90 40.95
C GLU A 232 5.72 20.94 39.43
N VAL A 233 6.08 22.11 38.90
CA VAL A 233 6.52 22.24 37.52
C VAL A 233 8.04 22.15 37.50
N ILE A 234 8.57 21.19 36.74
CA ILE A 234 10.01 21.02 36.56
C ILE A 234 10.42 21.62 35.21
N HIS A 235 11.20 22.69 35.27
CA HIS A 235 11.66 23.42 34.08
C HIS A 235 13.04 22.95 33.59
N GLY A 236 13.26 23.10 32.28
CA GLY A 236 14.59 22.99 31.66
C GLY A 236 14.88 21.62 31.03
N HIS A 237 15.30 21.63 29.77
CA HIS A 237 15.61 20.40 29.01
C HIS A 237 16.66 19.50 29.69
N GLU A 238 17.56 20.10 30.47
CA GLU A 238 18.61 19.39 31.19
C GLU A 238 18.12 18.57 32.38
N ALA A 239 16.98 18.96 32.97
CA ALA A 239 16.33 18.22 34.04
C ALA A 239 15.80 16.86 33.55
N PHE A 240 15.56 16.70 32.25
CA PHE A 240 14.93 15.50 31.67
C PHE A 240 15.90 14.34 31.37
N LYS A 241 17.17 14.46 31.74
CA LYS A 241 18.15 13.38 31.62
C LYS A 241 17.93 12.33 32.73
N PRO A 242 17.82 11.02 32.44
CA PRO A 242 17.40 9.99 33.41
C PRO A 242 18.17 9.97 34.74
N LYS A 243 19.49 10.24 34.69
CA LYS A 243 20.39 10.22 35.85
C LYS A 243 20.50 11.58 36.57
N LYS A 244 19.85 12.64 36.06
CA LYS A 244 19.90 13.96 36.67
C LYS A 244 19.09 13.94 37.97
N ILE A 245 19.65 14.54 39.02
CA ILE A 245 18.95 14.76 40.29
C ILE A 245 18.25 16.12 40.22
N VAL A 246 16.99 16.15 40.62
CA VAL A 246 16.12 17.33 40.68
C VAL A 246 15.52 17.42 42.08
N GLU A 247 15.69 18.57 42.72
CA GLU A 247 15.16 18.87 44.05
C GLU A 247 13.71 19.34 43.96
N CYS A 248 12.89 18.90 44.92
CA CYS A 248 11.53 19.41 45.09
C CYS A 248 11.57 20.86 45.57
N PRO A 249 10.93 21.82 44.88
CA PRO A 249 10.82 23.20 45.35
C PRO A 249 10.14 23.36 46.71
N SER A 250 9.17 22.50 47.03
CA SER A 250 8.40 22.60 48.28
C SER A 250 9.09 22.00 49.50
N CYS A 251 9.76 20.85 49.38
CA CYS A 251 10.35 20.14 50.53
C CYS A 251 11.87 19.96 50.47
N GLY A 252 12.52 20.33 49.37
CA GLY A 252 13.96 20.19 49.19
C GLY A 252 14.47 18.75 48.96
N SER A 253 13.61 17.74 49.05
CA SER A 253 14.01 16.36 48.77
C SER A 253 14.46 16.18 47.32
N ALA A 254 15.59 15.50 47.14
CA ALA A 254 16.22 15.32 45.84
C ALA A 254 15.94 13.93 45.27
N TYR A 255 15.45 13.86 44.03
CA TYR A 255 15.15 12.60 43.36
C TYR A 255 15.74 12.58 41.95
N THR A 256 16.00 11.39 41.41
CA THR A 256 16.38 11.28 40.00
C THR A 256 15.22 11.67 39.09
N TRP A 257 15.52 12.18 37.90
CA TRP A 257 14.50 12.44 36.88
C TRP A 257 13.68 11.19 36.55
N LYS A 258 14.30 9.99 36.60
CA LYS A 258 13.58 8.73 36.45
C LYS A 258 12.44 8.58 37.47
N THR A 259 12.67 9.01 38.71
CA THR A 259 11.67 8.97 39.78
C THR A 259 10.57 10.03 39.56
N TRP A 260 10.94 11.24 39.16
CA TRP A 260 9.98 12.31 38.87
C TRP A 260 9.06 11.98 37.69
N LYS A 261 9.60 11.49 36.57
CA LYS A 261 8.82 11.22 35.35
C LYS A 261 7.74 10.12 35.51
N GLU A 262 7.88 9.25 36.51
CA GLU A 262 6.91 8.20 36.81
C GLU A 262 5.67 8.76 37.53
N ARG A 263 5.68 10.04 37.92
CA ARG A 263 4.63 10.71 38.70
C ARG A 263 4.13 11.99 38.00
N VAL A 264 3.94 11.91 36.69
CA VAL A 264 3.27 12.97 35.90
C VAL A 264 1.83 13.12 36.37
N VAL A 265 1.43 14.35 36.68
CA VAL A 265 0.05 14.74 36.92
C VAL A 265 -0.54 15.15 35.58
N ARG A 266 -1.66 14.54 35.19
CA ARG A 266 -2.44 14.99 34.03
C ARG A 266 -3.34 16.13 34.50
N GLU A 267 -3.24 17.30 33.90
CA GLU A 267 -4.29 18.31 34.03
C GLU A 267 -5.53 17.80 33.27
N GLU A 268 -6.70 17.86 33.92
CA GLU A 268 -8.00 17.55 33.31
C GLU A 268 -8.45 18.64 32.32
#